data_AF-A0A524Q1J4-F1
#
_entry.id   AF-A0A524Q1J4-F1
#
_cell.length_a   1.000
_cell.length_b   1.000
_cell.length_c   1.000
_cell.angle_alpha   90.00
_cell.angle_beta   90.00
_cell.angle_gamma   90.00
#
_symmetry.space_group_name_H-M   'P 1'
#
loop_
_entity.id
_entity.type
_entity.pdbx_description
1 polymer ?
#
loop_
_entity_poly.entity_id
_entity_poly.type
_entity_poly.pdbx_seq_one_letter_code
_entity_poly.pdbx_strand_id
1 'polypeptide(L)'
;MRRRQRREISVFKRSILIVGTLVFLITFAISTMFTAFLSRFLTRPLAGLMAGVSSLAEGDMNTKVEIGSDGEFGRLAVSFNSMVKNLHNASEEQKRLISEISRMNENLERRVEERTLTIQDQSEELNRQIMMARRIQMSLLPVRLPDIGAGTLSFKYQPMMAVGGDFIDFHYNTRE
;
A
#
# COMPACT_ATOMS: atom_id res chain seq x y z
N MET A 1 60.12 -78.68 -9.39
CA MET A 1 60.04 -77.51 -8.48
C MET A 1 59.25 -76.31 -9.04
N ARG A 2 59.61 -75.76 -10.22
CA ARG A 2 58.98 -74.54 -10.79
C ARG A 2 57.44 -74.60 -11.00
N ARG A 3 56.85 -75.78 -11.26
CA ARG A 3 55.39 -75.96 -11.42
C ARG A 3 54.59 -75.83 -10.10
N ARG A 4 55.17 -76.20 -8.95
CA ARG A 4 54.53 -76.06 -7.62
C ARG A 4 54.46 -74.59 -7.20
N GLN A 5 55.57 -73.85 -7.31
CA GLN A 5 55.61 -72.41 -7.02
C GLN A 5 54.61 -71.60 -7.86
N ARG A 6 54.46 -71.89 -9.16
CA ARG A 6 53.45 -71.22 -10.01
C ARG A 6 52.01 -71.49 -9.55
N ARG A 7 51.73 -72.68 -9.02
CA ARG A 7 50.41 -73.07 -8.52
C ARG A 7 50.08 -72.32 -7.23
N GLU A 8 51.02 -72.23 -6.29
CA GLU A 8 50.86 -71.46 -5.04
C GLU A 8 50.60 -69.97 -5.31
N ILE A 9 51.39 -69.37 -6.22
CA ILE A 9 51.18 -67.96 -6.63
C ILE A 9 49.80 -67.77 -7.28
N SER A 10 49.34 -68.71 -8.11
CA SER A 10 48.03 -68.60 -8.76
C SER A 10 46.84 -68.71 -7.79
N VAL A 11 46.98 -69.54 -6.74
CA VAL A 11 45.96 -69.68 -5.68
C VAL A 11 45.93 -68.40 -4.84
N PHE A 12 47.09 -67.88 -4.44
CA PHE A 12 47.19 -66.63 -3.69
C PHE A 12 46.59 -65.43 -4.45
N LYS A 13 46.89 -65.30 -5.75
CA LYS A 13 46.31 -64.26 -6.62
C LYS A 13 44.77 -64.37 -6.69
N ARG A 14 44.22 -65.58 -6.80
CA ARG A 14 42.76 -65.80 -6.82
C ARG A 14 42.12 -65.38 -5.49
N SER A 15 42.72 -65.74 -4.36
CA SER A 15 42.19 -65.35 -3.04
C SER A 15 42.17 -63.83 -2.85
N ILE A 16 43.25 -63.13 -3.24
CA ILE A 16 43.29 -61.65 -3.21
C ILE A 16 42.20 -61.04 -4.09
N LEU A 17 42.03 -61.55 -5.32
CA LEU A 17 40.99 -61.04 -6.24
C LEU A 17 39.58 -61.24 -5.68
N ILE A 18 39.30 -62.39 -5.07
CA ILE A 18 37.99 -62.67 -4.47
C ILE A 18 37.74 -61.71 -3.29
N VAL A 19 38.70 -61.58 -2.37
CA VAL A 19 38.57 -60.68 -1.21
C VAL A 19 38.41 -59.23 -1.66
N GLY A 20 39.22 -58.77 -2.62
CA GLY A 20 39.11 -57.41 -3.17
C GLY A 20 37.76 -57.15 -3.82
N THR A 21 37.23 -58.13 -4.57
CA THR A 21 35.90 -58.02 -5.20
C THR A 21 34.79 -57.98 -4.15
N LEU A 22 34.88 -58.79 -3.09
CA LEU A 22 33.90 -58.78 -2.00
C LEU A 22 33.90 -57.45 -1.24
N VAL A 23 35.08 -56.92 -0.90
CA VAL A 23 35.22 -55.61 -0.26
C VAL A 23 34.61 -54.52 -1.16
N PHE A 24 34.92 -54.54 -2.45
CA PHE A 24 34.35 -53.60 -3.42
C PHE A 24 32.81 -53.69 -3.49
N LEU A 25 32.25 -54.90 -3.57
CA LEU A 25 30.80 -55.08 -3.63
C LEU A 25 30.11 -54.59 -2.34
N ILE A 26 30.71 -54.84 -1.18
CA ILE A 26 30.17 -54.39 0.11
C ILE A 26 30.21 -52.87 0.20
N THR A 27 31.34 -52.23 -0.11
CA THR A 27 31.45 -50.77 -0.06
C THR A 27 30.55 -50.09 -1.08
N PHE A 28 30.42 -50.67 -2.28
CA PHE A 28 29.51 -50.18 -3.31
C PHE A 28 28.04 -50.29 -2.87
N ALA A 29 27.64 -51.41 -2.26
CA ALA A 29 26.30 -51.60 -1.73
C ALA A 29 25.98 -50.60 -0.61
N ILE A 30 26.91 -50.43 0.35
CA ILE A 30 26.75 -49.47 1.46
C ILE A 30 26.65 -48.05 0.93
N SER A 31 27.52 -47.66 0.00
CA SER A 31 27.51 -46.32 -0.61
C SER A 31 26.18 -46.05 -1.30
N THR A 32 25.69 -47.00 -2.10
CA THR A 32 24.39 -46.89 -2.78
C THR A 32 23.24 -46.75 -1.79
N MET A 33 23.25 -47.56 -0.72
CA MET A 33 22.23 -47.51 0.33
C MET A 33 22.25 -46.17 1.08
N PHE A 34 23.45 -45.67 1.41
CA PHE A 34 23.63 -44.39 2.09
C PHE A 34 23.18 -43.21 1.24
N THR A 35 23.51 -43.20 -0.06
CA THR A 35 23.02 -42.17 -0.99
C THR A 35 21.50 -42.19 -1.11
N ALA A 36 20.88 -43.37 -1.22
CA ALA A 36 19.43 -43.51 -1.28
C ALA A 36 18.76 -43.03 0.02
N PHE A 37 19.37 -43.31 1.17
CA PHE A 37 18.94 -42.81 2.47
C PHE A 37 19.03 -41.28 2.53
N LEU A 38 20.19 -40.69 2.23
CA LEU A 38 20.40 -39.24 2.29
C LEU A 38 19.44 -38.49 1.35
N SER A 39 19.21 -39.04 0.15
CA SER A 39 18.27 -38.47 -0.82
C SER A 39 16.84 -38.42 -0.26
N ARG A 40 16.38 -39.50 0.38
CA ARG A 40 15.03 -39.58 0.95
C ARG A 40 14.83 -38.70 2.19
N PHE A 41 15.83 -38.63 3.07
CA PHE A 41 15.69 -37.96 4.37
C PHE A 41 16.12 -36.50 4.37
N LEU A 42 16.99 -36.07 3.44
CA LEU A 42 17.47 -34.68 3.37
C LEU A 42 17.15 -34.03 2.03
N THR A 43 17.63 -34.60 0.92
CA THR A 43 17.60 -33.91 -0.38
C THR A 43 16.18 -33.67 -0.89
N ARG A 44 15.30 -34.68 -0.82
CA ARG A 44 13.91 -34.57 -1.30
C ARG A 44 13.06 -33.58 -0.47
N PRO A 45 13.03 -33.66 0.88
CA PRO A 45 12.33 -32.67 1.70
C PRO A 45 12.80 -31.24 1.45
N LEU A 46 14.12 -31.03 1.33
CA LEU A 46 14.69 -29.71 1.06
C LEU A 46 14.30 -29.19 -0.32
N ALA A 47 14.36 -30.04 -1.36
CA ALA A 47 13.94 -29.68 -2.71
C ALA A 47 12.45 -29.32 -2.77
N GLY A 48 11.59 -30.02 -2.03
CA GLY A 48 10.16 -29.70 -1.91
C GLY A 48 9.91 -28.33 -1.29
N LEU A 49 10.63 -27.99 -0.21
CA LEU A 49 10.56 -26.65 0.39
C LEU A 49 11.03 -25.56 -0.58
N MET A 50 12.17 -25.78 -1.25
CA MET A 50 12.68 -24.82 -2.22
C MET A 50 11.70 -24.58 -3.37
N ALA A 51 11.05 -25.62 -3.87
CA ALA A 51 10.02 -25.49 -4.89
C ALA A 51 8.81 -24.69 -4.41
N GLY A 52 8.35 -24.93 -3.17
CA GLY A 52 7.26 -24.16 -2.56
C GLY A 52 7.63 -22.68 -2.40
N VAL A 53 8.85 -22.39 -1.91
CA VAL A 53 9.34 -21.01 -1.77
C VAL A 53 9.44 -20.32 -3.14
N SER A 54 9.93 -21.00 -4.17
CA SER A 54 9.99 -20.44 -5.53
C SER A 54 8.59 -20.14 -6.07
N SER A 55 7.64 -21.06 -5.89
CA SER A 55 6.25 -20.87 -6.34
C SER A 55 5.60 -19.67 -5.65
N LEU A 56 5.82 -19.53 -4.34
CA LEU A 56 5.35 -18.36 -3.58
C LEU A 56 5.99 -17.06 -4.08
N ALA A 57 7.28 -17.07 -4.40
CA ALA A 57 8.00 -15.91 -4.92
C ALA A 57 7.49 -15.48 -6.30
N GLU A 58 7.00 -16.42 -7.11
CA GLU A 58 6.32 -16.17 -8.39
C GLU A 58 4.87 -15.69 -8.23
N GLY A 59 4.35 -15.65 -6.99
CA GLY A 59 3.02 -15.15 -6.66
C GLY A 59 1.96 -16.23 -6.44
N ASP A 60 2.32 -17.52 -6.49
CA ASP A 60 1.38 -18.60 -6.17
C ASP A 60 1.16 -18.72 -4.64
N MET A 61 0.09 -18.10 -4.16
CA MET A 61 -0.33 -18.17 -2.76
C MET A 61 -1.13 -19.44 -2.42
N ASN A 62 -1.37 -20.33 -3.37
CA ASN A 62 -2.01 -21.63 -3.12
C ASN A 62 -0.98 -22.75 -2.92
N THR A 63 0.31 -22.43 -3.03
CA THR A 63 1.37 -23.41 -2.85
C THR A 63 1.33 -24.02 -1.45
N LYS A 64 1.50 -25.33 -1.38
CA LYS A 64 1.51 -26.09 -0.12
C LYS A 64 2.65 -27.10 -0.15
N VAL A 65 3.45 -27.08 0.90
CA VAL A 65 4.54 -28.05 1.08
C VAL A 65 4.10 -29.10 2.09
N GLU A 66 4.03 -30.35 1.66
CA GLU A 66 3.74 -31.49 2.53
C GLU A 66 4.97 -32.38 2.65
N ILE A 67 5.46 -32.51 3.89
CA ILE A 67 6.60 -33.37 4.21
C ILE A 67 6.11 -34.39 5.23
N GLY A 68 6.10 -35.67 4.84
CA GLY A 68 5.69 -36.78 5.71
C GLY A 68 6.70 -37.15 6.79
N SER A 69 7.40 -36.16 7.35
CA SER A 69 8.40 -36.34 8.41
C SER A 69 8.02 -35.50 9.61
N ASP A 70 7.97 -36.10 10.80
CA ASP A 70 7.68 -35.41 12.07
C ASP A 70 8.89 -34.62 12.62
N GLY A 71 10.00 -34.60 11.88
CA GLY A 71 11.23 -33.89 12.24
C GLY A 71 11.21 -32.38 11.93
N GLU A 72 12.41 -31.80 11.88
CA GLU A 72 12.65 -30.37 11.64
C GLU A 72 12.03 -29.89 10.32
N PHE A 73 12.13 -30.72 9.27
CA PHE A 73 11.58 -30.37 7.95
C PHE A 73 10.05 -30.32 7.95
N GLY A 74 9.37 -31.21 8.68
CA GLY A 74 7.92 -31.15 8.83
C GLY A 74 7.49 -29.87 9.54
N ARG A 75 8.17 -29.52 10.65
CA ARG A 75 7.93 -28.25 11.34
C ARG A 75 8.17 -27.04 10.44
N LEU A 76 9.24 -27.06 9.63
CA LEU A 76 9.52 -26.00 8.68
C LEU A 76 8.44 -25.89 7.60
N ALA A 77 7.93 -27.01 7.08
CA ALA A 77 6.82 -27.04 6.13
C ALA A 77 5.53 -26.46 6.74
N VAL A 78 5.20 -26.80 7.99
CA VAL A 78 4.05 -26.23 8.71
C VAL A 78 4.20 -24.72 8.87
N SER A 79 5.38 -24.25 9.29
CA SER A 79 5.66 -22.82 9.42
C SER A 79 5.59 -22.09 8.09
N PHE A 80 6.14 -22.68 7.02
CA PHE A 80 6.05 -22.15 5.66
C PHE A 80 4.60 -22.03 5.20
N ASN A 81 3.80 -23.09 5.31
CA ASN A 81 2.38 -23.05 4.93
C ASN A 81 1.58 -22.02 5.74
N SER A 82 1.91 -21.85 7.02
CA SER A 82 1.30 -20.81 7.87
C SER A 82 1.65 -19.41 7.39
N MET A 83 2.90 -19.18 6.98
CA MET A 83 3.35 -17.93 6.39
C MET A 83 2.62 -17.64 5.06
N VAL A 84 2.50 -18.63 4.17
CA VAL A 84 1.73 -18.51 2.91
C VAL A 84 0.29 -18.07 3.20
N LYS A 85 -0.38 -18.73 4.14
CA LYS A 85 -1.75 -18.38 4.55
C LYS A 85 -1.85 -16.95 5.09
N ASN A 86 -0.90 -16.53 5.92
CA ASN A 86 -0.90 -15.18 6.48
C ASN A 86 -0.67 -14.12 5.40
N LEU A 87 0.23 -14.37 4.45
CA LEU A 87 0.45 -13.50 3.30
C LEU A 87 -0.80 -13.38 2.42
N HIS A 88 -1.48 -14.49 2.16
CA HIS A 88 -2.74 -14.51 1.42
C HIS A 88 -3.81 -13.64 2.11
N ASN A 89 -4.02 -13.84 3.41
CA ASN A 89 -4.98 -13.05 4.18
C ASN A 89 -4.63 -11.56 4.20
N ALA A 90 -3.34 -11.23 4.36
CA ALA A 90 -2.89 -9.84 4.33
C ALA A 90 -3.11 -9.18 2.96
N SER A 91 -2.92 -9.93 1.87
CA SER A 91 -3.20 -9.44 0.51
C SER A 91 -4.69 -9.19 0.28
N GLU A 92 -5.56 -10.08 0.74
CA GLU A 92 -7.02 -9.90 0.63
C GLU A 92 -7.50 -8.70 1.48
N GLU A 93 -6.97 -8.55 2.68
CA GLU A 93 -7.27 -7.39 3.53
C GLU A 93 -6.80 -6.08 2.89
N GLN A 94 -5.61 -6.06 2.28
CA GLN A 94 -5.12 -4.90 1.54
C GLN A 94 -6.06 -4.52 0.38
N LYS A 95 -6.54 -5.49 -0.39
CA LYS A 95 -7.52 -5.24 -1.47
C LYS A 95 -8.82 -4.66 -0.93
N ARG A 96 -9.31 -5.17 0.20
CA ARG A 96 -10.51 -4.67 0.88
C ARG A 96 -10.37 -3.20 1.27
N LEU A 97 -9.24 -2.85 1.91
CA LEU A 97 -8.95 -1.48 2.33
C LEU A 97 -8.83 -0.52 1.14
N ILE A 98 -8.20 -0.94 0.04
CA ILE A 98 -8.12 -0.13 -1.19
C ILE A 98 -9.52 0.14 -1.75
N SER A 99 -10.40 -0.86 -1.77
CA SER A 99 -11.79 -0.66 -2.20
C SER A 99 -12.56 0.28 -1.28
N GLU A 100 -12.32 0.21 0.03
CA GLU A 100 -12.97 1.08 1.01
C GLU A 100 -12.51 2.53 0.87
N ILE A 101 -11.20 2.75 0.73
CA ILE A 101 -10.61 4.08 0.48
C ILE A 101 -11.17 4.68 -0.82
N SER A 102 -11.26 3.88 -1.89
CA SER A 102 -11.82 4.35 -3.16
C SER A 102 -13.27 4.82 -3.00
N ARG A 103 -14.10 4.06 -2.29
CA ARG A 103 -15.49 4.47 -1.97
C ARG A 103 -15.57 5.69 -1.08
N MET A 104 -14.66 5.84 -0.12
CA MET A 104 -14.61 7.02 0.74
C MET A 104 -14.23 8.26 -0.06
N ASN A 105 -13.26 8.16 -0.97
CA ASN A 105 -12.86 9.26 -1.85
C ASN A 105 -14.03 9.70 -2.74
N GLU A 106 -14.72 8.78 -3.41
CA GLU A 106 -15.90 9.12 -4.22
C GLU A 106 -16.99 9.83 -3.40
N ASN A 107 -17.22 9.37 -2.16
CA ASN A 107 -18.18 10.02 -1.27
C ASN A 107 -17.72 11.42 -0.84
N LEU A 108 -16.42 11.59 -0.58
CA LEU A 108 -15.84 12.87 -0.20
C LEU A 108 -15.92 13.87 -1.37
N GLU A 109 -15.58 13.44 -2.58
CA GLU A 109 -15.66 14.25 -3.80
C GLU A 109 -17.09 14.75 -4.02
N ARG A 110 -18.09 13.86 -3.90
CA ARG A 110 -19.50 14.26 -4.00
C ARG A 110 -19.90 15.31 -2.96
N ARG A 111 -19.48 15.12 -1.71
CA ARG A 111 -19.76 16.10 -0.63
C ARG A 111 -19.06 17.44 -0.89
N VAL A 112 -17.85 17.43 -1.43
CA VAL A 112 -17.12 18.65 -1.80
C VAL A 112 -17.85 19.38 -2.93
N GLU A 113 -18.34 18.66 -3.93
CA GLU A 113 -19.14 19.23 -5.02
C GLU A 113 -20.44 19.85 -4.50
N GLU A 114 -21.23 19.10 -3.73
CA GLU A 114 -22.48 19.58 -3.11
C GLU A 114 -22.25 20.84 -2.25
N ARG A 115 -21.16 20.85 -1.47
CA ARG A 115 -20.83 21.98 -0.60
C ARG A 115 -20.36 23.18 -1.40
N THR A 116 -19.59 22.98 -2.47
CA THR A 116 -19.17 24.04 -3.39
C THR A 116 -20.38 24.72 -4.01
N LEU A 117 -21.35 23.93 -4.50
CA LEU A 117 -22.60 24.44 -5.06
C LEU A 117 -23.41 25.25 -4.04
N THR A 118 -23.52 24.74 -2.80
CA THR A 118 -24.24 25.43 -1.72
C THR A 118 -23.57 26.76 -1.35
N ILE A 119 -22.24 26.78 -1.23
CA ILE A 119 -21.48 28.01 -0.92
C ILE A 119 -21.64 29.03 -2.05
N GLN A 120 -21.65 28.57 -3.31
CA GLN A 120 -21.85 29.44 -4.46
C GLN A 120 -23.23 30.09 -4.45
N ASP A 121 -24.30 29.32 -4.22
CA ASP A 121 -25.67 29.83 -4.08
C ASP A 121 -25.79 30.85 -2.93
N GLN A 122 -25.23 30.52 -1.76
CA GLN A 122 -25.20 31.44 -0.62
C GLN A 122 -24.43 32.74 -0.91
N SER A 123 -23.31 32.64 -1.65
CA SER A 123 -22.53 33.82 -2.04
C SER A 123 -23.31 34.71 -3.01
N GLU A 124 -24.01 34.12 -3.98
CA GLU A 124 -24.87 34.86 -4.90
C GLU A 124 -26.02 35.56 -4.17
N GLU A 125 -26.69 34.87 -3.26
CA GLU A 125 -27.78 35.44 -2.47
C GLU A 125 -27.28 36.56 -1.55
N LEU A 126 -26.18 36.36 -0.84
CA LEU A 126 -25.57 37.39 -0.01
C LEU A 126 -25.20 38.63 -0.84
N ASN A 127 -24.61 38.44 -2.01
CA ASN A 127 -24.29 39.53 -2.93
C ASN A 127 -25.55 40.28 -3.40
N ARG A 128 -26.66 39.58 -3.66
CA ARG A 128 -27.95 40.22 -3.97
C ARG A 128 -28.45 41.08 -2.82
N GLN A 129 -28.40 40.56 -1.59
CA GLN A 129 -28.84 41.30 -0.40
C GLN A 129 -27.99 42.57 -0.18
N ILE A 130 -26.67 42.46 -0.34
CA ILE A 130 -25.75 43.60 -0.28
C ILE A 130 -26.13 44.66 -1.33
N MET A 131 -26.43 44.25 -2.57
CA MET A 131 -26.82 45.17 -3.64
C MET A 131 -28.18 45.83 -3.37
N MET A 132 -29.14 45.12 -2.78
CA MET A 132 -30.41 45.70 -2.35
C MET A 132 -30.20 46.74 -1.24
N ALA A 133 -29.43 46.41 -0.21
CA ALA A 133 -29.12 47.34 0.87
C ALA A 133 -28.43 48.61 0.35
N ARG A 134 -27.50 48.46 -0.62
CA ARG A 134 -26.86 49.59 -1.30
C ARG A 134 -27.87 50.46 -2.05
N ARG A 135 -28.77 49.86 -2.82
CA ARG A 135 -29.83 50.60 -3.53
C ARG A 135 -30.72 51.39 -2.57
N ILE A 136 -31.14 50.76 -1.46
CA ILE A 136 -31.94 51.41 -0.42
C ILE A 136 -31.17 52.58 0.18
N GLN A 137 -29.92 52.35 0.63
CA GLN A 137 -29.08 53.39 1.23
C GLN A 137 -28.91 54.59 0.27
N MET A 138 -28.65 54.34 -1.01
CA MET A 138 -28.50 55.39 -2.01
C MET A 138 -29.80 56.14 -2.31
N SER A 139 -30.97 55.48 -2.20
CA SER A 139 -32.27 56.13 -2.38
C SER A 139 -32.66 57.07 -1.24
N LEU A 140 -32.06 56.89 -0.05
CA LEU A 140 -32.24 57.78 1.09
C LEU A 140 -31.36 59.03 1.02
N LEU A 141 -30.38 59.09 0.11
CA LEU A 141 -29.52 60.27 -0.05
C LEU A 141 -30.21 61.33 -0.93
N PRO A 142 -30.15 62.62 -0.56
CA PRO A 142 -30.77 63.67 -1.32
C PRO A 142 -30.07 63.86 -2.67
N VAL A 143 -30.86 63.86 -3.76
CA VAL A 143 -30.36 64.02 -5.15
C VAL A 143 -29.75 65.41 -5.37
N ARG A 144 -30.22 66.41 -4.62
CA ARG A 144 -29.66 67.76 -4.59
C ARG A 144 -29.44 68.15 -3.14
N LEU A 145 -28.31 68.81 -2.88
CA LEU A 145 -28.04 69.35 -1.55
C LEU A 145 -29.12 70.38 -1.20
N PRO A 146 -29.77 70.27 -0.03
CA PRO A 146 -30.78 71.24 0.38
C PRO A 146 -30.15 72.62 0.54
N ASP A 147 -30.85 73.64 0.06
CA ASP A 147 -30.45 75.04 0.25
C ASP A 147 -30.81 75.45 1.69
N ILE A 148 -29.78 75.76 2.48
CA ILE A 148 -29.92 76.06 3.90
C ILE A 148 -29.85 77.56 4.22
N GLY A 149 -29.70 78.43 3.22
CA GLY A 149 -29.72 79.91 3.37
C GLY A 149 -28.58 80.54 4.19
N ALA A 150 -27.95 79.79 5.10
CA ALA A 150 -26.94 80.25 6.05
C ALA A 150 -25.51 79.70 5.77
N GLY A 151 -25.28 79.11 4.60
CA GLY A 151 -23.98 78.55 4.21
C GLY A 151 -24.03 77.63 2.98
N THR A 152 -22.88 77.17 2.51
CA THR A 152 -22.75 76.23 1.39
C THR A 152 -22.49 74.82 1.91
N LEU A 153 -23.41 73.88 1.64
CA LEU A 153 -23.23 72.48 1.97
C LEU A 153 -22.46 71.78 0.84
N SER A 154 -21.48 70.93 1.16
CA SER A 154 -20.78 70.06 0.21
C SER A 154 -20.72 68.64 0.79
N PHE A 155 -20.93 67.63 -0.05
CA PHE A 155 -21.00 66.24 0.39
C PHE A 155 -20.24 65.33 -0.57
N LYS A 156 -19.52 64.35 -0.02
CA LYS A 156 -18.89 63.26 -0.77
C LYS A 156 -19.17 61.96 -0.06
N TYR A 157 -19.87 61.05 -0.72
CA TYR A 157 -20.09 59.69 -0.25
C TYR A 157 -19.10 58.72 -0.91
N GLN A 158 -18.41 57.94 -0.09
CA GLN A 158 -17.62 56.80 -0.56
C GLN A 158 -17.88 55.64 0.40
N PRO A 159 -18.53 54.56 -0.07
CA PRO A 159 -18.77 53.40 0.78
C PRO A 159 -17.44 52.72 1.12
N MET A 160 -17.32 52.21 2.36
CA MET A 160 -16.15 51.47 2.83
C MET A 160 -16.10 50.05 2.26
N MET A 161 -17.27 49.48 1.92
CA MET A 161 -17.44 48.25 1.14
C MET A 161 -18.47 48.50 0.02
N ALA A 162 -19.61 47.79 0.04
CA ALA A 162 -20.74 48.04 -0.85
C ALA A 162 -21.84 48.90 -0.21
N VAL A 163 -21.88 48.94 1.13
CA VAL A 163 -22.76 49.76 1.97
C VAL A 163 -21.93 50.33 3.11
N GLY A 164 -22.42 51.43 3.72
CA GLY A 164 -21.77 52.08 4.85
C GLY A 164 -20.65 53.04 4.48
N GLY A 165 -20.74 54.27 4.98
CA GLY A 165 -19.72 55.33 4.89
C GLY A 165 -20.05 56.39 5.94
N ASP A 166 -19.02 57.00 6.54
CA ASP A 166 -19.20 58.01 7.58
C ASP A 166 -19.70 59.35 7.01
N PHE A 167 -20.56 60.03 7.76
CA PHE A 167 -21.30 61.21 7.33
C PHE A 167 -20.59 62.53 7.69
N ILE A 168 -20.42 63.35 6.65
CA ILE A 168 -20.46 64.83 6.55
C ILE A 168 -19.42 65.64 7.33
N ASP A 169 -18.65 66.43 6.58
CA ASP A 169 -17.83 67.55 7.08
C ASP A 169 -18.57 68.87 6.77
N PHE A 170 -18.90 69.67 7.79
CA PHE A 170 -19.63 70.93 7.65
C PHE A 170 -18.65 72.11 7.68
N HIS A 171 -18.53 72.84 6.58
CA HIS A 171 -17.80 74.11 6.56
C HIS A 171 -18.77 75.29 6.68
N TYR A 172 -18.80 75.91 7.87
CA TYR A 172 -19.51 77.18 8.09
C TYR A 172 -18.60 78.35 7.69
N ASN A 173 -19.13 79.31 6.93
CA ASN A 173 -18.42 80.57 6.65
C ASN A 173 -19.18 81.71 7.32
N THR A 174 -18.75 82.11 8.52
CA THR A 174 -19.18 83.34 9.19
C THR A 174 -18.55 84.53 8.46
N ARG A 175 -19.31 85.17 7.57
CA ARG A 175 -19.04 86.55 7.16
C ARG A 175 -20.34 87.36 7.16
N GLU A 176 -20.59 88.01 8.29
CA GLU A 176 -21.15 89.37 8.34
C GLU A 176 -20.11 90.27 9.02
#